data_AF-A0A1R1BJQ5-F1
#
_entry.id   AF-A0A1R1BJQ5-F1
#
_cell.length_a   1.000
_cell.length_b   1.000
_cell.length_c   1.000
_cell.angle_alpha   90.00
_cell.angle_beta   90.00
_cell.angle_gamma   90.00
#
_symmetry.space_group_name_H-M   'P 1'
#
loop_
_entity.id
_entity.type
_entity.pdbx_description
1 polymer ?
#
loop_
_entity_poly.entity_id
_entity_poly.type
_entity_poly.pdbx_seq_one_letter_code
_entity_poly.pdbx_strand_id
1 'polypeptide(L)' 'MNARQDLLEQFEDELFNALVEKITILSPTRYLFTLKSGLVIEESTG' A
#
# COMPACT_ATOMS: atom_id res chain seq x y z
N MET A 1 0.07 -15.63 -24.46
CA MET A 1 0.86 -14.38 -24.48
C MET A 1 0.21 -13.43 -23.48
N ASN A 2 0.76 -13.39 -22.26
CA ASN A 2 0.21 -12.63 -21.13
C ASN A 2 0.71 -11.18 -21.20
N ALA A 3 0.00 -10.33 -21.94
CA ALA A 3 0.33 -8.91 -22.10
C ALA A 3 -0.08 -8.02 -20.90
N ARG A 4 -0.29 -8.62 -19.70
CA ARG A 4 -0.59 -7.89 -18.46
C ARG A 4 0.50 -8.03 -17.40
N GLN A 5 1.63 -8.66 -17.73
CA GLN A 5 2.82 -8.63 -16.88
C GLN A 5 3.59 -7.29 -17.01
N ASP A 6 3.22 -6.44 -17.95
CA ASP A 6 3.87 -5.15 -18.17
C ASP A 6 3.27 -4.08 -17.25
N LEU A 7 4.06 -3.74 -16.23
CA LEU A 7 3.93 -2.62 -15.28
C LEU A 7 3.20 -2.88 -13.96
N LEU A 8 3.54 -3.97 -13.26
CA LEU A 8 3.68 -3.84 -11.80
C LEU A 8 4.97 -3.05 -11.57
N GLU A 9 4.87 -1.73 -11.52
CA GLU A 9 5.98 -0.88 -11.10
C GLU A 9 6.33 -1.26 -9.66
N GLN A 10 7.59 -1.62 -9.42
CA GLN A 10 8.06 -1.82 -8.05
C GLN A 10 7.87 -0.49 -7.32
N PHE A 11 7.10 -0.53 -6.24
CA PHE A 11 6.94 0.64 -5.41
C PHE A 11 8.30 0.99 -4.81
N GLU A 12 8.66 2.28 -4.81
CA GLU A 12 9.91 2.71 -4.20
C GLU A 12 9.87 2.48 -2.68
N ASP A 13 10.64 1.50 -2.21
CA ASP A 13 10.71 1.14 -0.79
C ASP A 13 11.10 2.34 0.09
N GLU A 14 12.00 3.20 -0.39
CA GLU A 14 12.40 4.41 0.32
C GLU A 14 11.23 5.39 0.52
N LEU A 15 10.42 5.60 -0.53
CA LEU A 15 9.22 6.42 -0.45
C LEU A 15 8.19 5.80 0.49
N PHE A 16 8.00 4.48 0.42
CA PHE A 16 7.09 3.76 1.32
C PHE A 16 7.46 3.97 2.78
N ASN A 17 8.74 3.73 3.11
CA ASN A 17 9.27 3.85 4.46
C ASN A 17 9.33 5.31 4.94
N ALA A 18 9.42 6.27 4.01
CA ALA A 18 9.31 7.68 4.34
C ALA A 18 7.89 8.05 4.77
N LEU A 19 6.86 7.51 4.10
CA LEU A 19 5.46 7.89 4.28
C LEU A 19 4.74 7.08 5.37
N VAL A 20 4.91 5.76 5.38
CA VAL A 20 4.18 4.84 6.26
C VAL A 20 4.84 4.78 7.63
N GLU A 21 4.03 4.95 8.66
CA GLU A 21 4.40 4.77 10.06
C GLU A 21 4.07 3.36 10.55
N LYS A 22 2.88 2.87 10.23
CA LYS A 22 2.39 1.57 10.70
C LYS A 22 1.46 0.93 9.67
N ILE A 23 1.56 -0.39 9.52
CA ILE A 23 0.61 -1.21 8.78
C ILE A 23 -0.19 -2.05 9.79
N THR A 24 -1.50 -2.00 9.70
CA THR A 24 -2.40 -2.89 10.47
C THR A 24 -3.08 -3.86 9.52
N ILE A 25 -2.89 -5.15 9.76
CA ILE A 25 -3.49 -6.23 8.96
C ILE A 25 -4.84 -6.56 9.59
N LEU A 26 -5.94 -6.25 8.89
CA LEU A 26 -7.30 -6.56 9.35
C LEU A 26 -7.74 -7.94 8.86
N SER A 27 -7.38 -8.28 7.63
CA SER A 27 -7.58 -9.60 7.02
C SER A 27 -6.53 -9.84 5.92
N PRO A 28 -6.43 -11.06 5.35
CA PRO A 28 -5.46 -11.36 4.29
C PRO A 28 -5.58 -10.46 3.04
N THR A 29 -6.69 -9.75 2.87
CA THR A 29 -6.93 -8.85 1.72
C THR A 29 -7.29 -7.44 2.17
N ARG A 30 -7.14 -7.10 3.46
CA ARG A 30 -7.52 -5.78 3.98
C ARG A 30 -6.44 -5.24 4.90
N TYR A 31 -5.83 -4.14 4.46
CA TYR A 31 -4.72 -3.48 5.13
C TYR A 31 -5.07 -2.03 5.42
N LEU A 32 -4.59 -1.55 6.56
CA LEU A 32 -4.70 -0.16 6.98
C LEU A 32 -3.29 0.42 7.06
N PHE A 33 -3.04 1.52 6.33
CA PHE A 33 -1.76 2.22 6.36
C PHE A 33 -1.93 3.50 7.18
N THR A 34 -1.23 3.59 8.30
CA THR A 34 -1.06 4.84 9.04
C THR A 34 0.16 5.55 8.50
N LEU A 35 -0.03 6.76 7.98
CA LEU A 35 1.06 7.61 7.54
C LEU A 35 1.65 8.38 8.72
N LYS A 36 2.91 8.81 8.61
CA LYS A 36 3.57 9.65 9.62
C LYS A 36 2.90 11.01 9.83
N SER A 37 2.03 11.43 8.91
CA SER A 37 1.18 12.61 9.07
C SER A 37 0.00 12.38 10.03
N GLY A 38 -0.22 11.14 10.48
CA GLY A 38 -1.41 10.72 11.24
C GLY A 38 -2.61 10.35 10.36
N LEU A 39 -2.52 10.49 9.04
CA LEU A 39 -3.57 10.07 8.12
C LEU A 39 -3.66 8.54 8.06
N VAL A 40 -4.87 8.02 8.03
CA VAL A 40 -5.15 6.59 7.89
C VAL A 40 -5.74 6.33 6.53
N ILE A 41 -5.07 5.48 5.75
CA ILE A 41 -5.51 5.06 4.43
C ILE A 41 -6.04 3.63 4.53
N GLU A 42 -7.25 3.43 4.03
CA GLU A 42 -7.88 2.13 3.84
C GLU A 42 -8.23 1.94 2.36
N GLU A 43 -8.14 0.70 1.87
CA GLU A 43 -8.68 0.36 0.55
C GLU A 43 -10.19 0.60 0.53
N SER A 44 -10.64 1.51 -0.34
CA SER A 44 -12.07 1.74 -0.58
C SER A 44 -12.55 0.73 -1.62
N THR A 45 -13.34 -0.26 -1.20
CA THR A 45 -14.05 -1.16 -2.13
C THR A 45 -15.08 -0.34 -2.91
N GLY A 46 -14.74 0.09 -4.12
CA GLY A 46 -15.63 0.76 -5.08
C GLY A 46 -15.87 -0.13 -6.29
#